data_AF-A0A0D3KPZ5-F1
#
_entry.id   AF-A0A0D3KPZ5-F1
#
_cell.length_a   1.000
_cell.length_b   1.000
_cell.length_c   1.000
_cell.angle_alpha   90.00
_cell.angle_beta   90.00
_cell.angle_gamma   90.00
#
_symmetry.space_group_name_H-M   'P 1'
#
loop_
_entity.id
_entity.type
_entity.pdbx_description
1 polymer ?
#
loop_
_entity_poly.entity_id
_entity_poly.type
_entity_poly.pdbx_seq_one_letter_code
_entity_poly.pdbx_strand_id
1 'polypeptide(L)'
;SAEEDGSGQVREAGEAQEASPLPEPPEIFVCPITQELMQDPVMATDGHTYERHAVERWFATRLTSPKTGAALDLALLLPNHAMRHQIIEWREAHGWK
;
A
#
# COMPACT_ATOMS: atom_id res chain seq x y z
N SER A 1 -18.09 -52.16 -43.17
CA SER A 1 -16.84 -52.20 -42.41
C SER A 1 -16.54 -50.79 -41.91
N ALA A 2 -16.61 -50.60 -40.59
CA ALA A 2 -16.22 -49.44 -39.75
C ALA A 2 -16.81 -48.06 -40.15
N GLU A 3 -17.67 -47.35 -39.41
CA GLU A 3 -17.75 -46.97 -37.97
C GLU A 3 -16.48 -46.32 -37.40
N GLU A 4 -16.48 -44.97 -37.32
CA GLU A 4 -15.84 -44.10 -36.30
C GLU A 4 -16.66 -42.79 -36.30
N ASP A 5 -17.54 -42.49 -35.34
CA ASP A 5 -17.37 -42.17 -33.91
C ASP A 5 -16.60 -40.85 -33.66
N GLY A 6 -17.10 -40.04 -32.71
CA GLY A 6 -16.28 -39.00 -32.09
C GLY A 6 -16.84 -37.58 -32.09
N SER A 7 -17.95 -37.36 -31.37
CA SER A 7 -18.38 -36.06 -30.85
C SER A 7 -17.24 -35.33 -30.12
N GLY A 8 -17.13 -34.01 -30.31
CA GLY A 8 -16.15 -33.21 -29.56
C GLY A 8 -16.36 -31.71 -29.71
N GLN A 9 -17.46 -31.19 -29.17
CA GLN A 9 -17.56 -29.75 -28.86
C GLN A 9 -16.54 -29.43 -27.77
N VAL A 10 -15.44 -28.79 -28.14
CA VAL A 10 -14.54 -28.17 -27.18
C VAL A 10 -15.25 -26.97 -26.58
N ARG A 11 -15.48 -27.06 -25.28
CA ARG A 11 -16.20 -26.09 -24.45
C ARG A 11 -15.30 -24.87 -24.25
N GLU A 12 -15.89 -23.68 -24.36
CA GLU A 12 -15.28 -22.41 -23.96
C GLU A 12 -14.69 -22.55 -22.55
N ALA A 13 -13.36 -22.54 -22.46
CA ALA A 13 -12.67 -22.24 -21.23
C ALA A 13 -12.80 -20.72 -21.07
N GLY A 14 -13.67 -20.30 -20.15
CA GLY A 14 -13.89 -18.91 -19.81
C GLY A 14 -12.56 -18.19 -19.60
N GLU A 15 -12.40 -17.07 -20.30
CA GLU A 15 -11.33 -16.11 -20.06
C GLU A 15 -11.29 -15.78 -18.57
N ALA A 16 -10.23 -16.23 -17.90
CA ALA A 16 -9.83 -15.67 -16.64
C ALA A 16 -9.59 -14.18 -16.94
N GLN A 17 -10.50 -13.32 -16.46
CA GLN A 17 -10.33 -11.88 -16.51
C GLN A 17 -9.01 -11.55 -15.79
N GLU A 18 -7.98 -11.28 -16.59
CA GLU A 18 -6.70 -10.78 -16.12
C GLU A 18 -7.00 -9.44 -15.46
N ALA A 19 -6.99 -9.43 -14.12
CA ALA A 19 -7.21 -8.21 -13.37
C ALA A 19 -6.11 -7.23 -13.80
N SER A 20 -6.51 -6.16 -14.51
CA SER A 20 -5.58 -5.07 -14.84
C SER A 20 -4.85 -4.68 -13.55
N PRO A 21 -3.50 -4.62 -13.56
CA PRO A 21 -2.76 -4.27 -12.36
C PRO A 21 -3.23 -2.89 -11.88
N LEU A 22 -3.52 -2.80 -10.57
CA LEU A 22 -3.83 -1.53 -9.94
C LEU A 22 -2.65 -0.56 -10.16
N PRO A 23 -2.91 0.74 -10.35
CA PRO A 23 -1.83 1.70 -10.57
C PRO A 23 -0.97 1.81 -9.31
N GLU A 24 0.35 1.93 -9.48
CA GLU A 24 1.28 2.07 -8.37
C GLU A 24 1.04 3.38 -7.60
N PRO A 25 1.06 3.35 -6.25
CA PRO A 25 0.90 4.55 -5.46
C PRO A 25 2.10 5.49 -5.58
N PRO A 26 1.88 6.81 -5.60
CA PRO A 26 2.95 7.78 -5.40
C PRO A 26 3.78 7.46 -4.16
N GLU A 27 5.12 7.53 -4.27
CA GLU A 27 6.04 7.18 -3.18
C GLU A 27 5.75 7.95 -1.88
N ILE A 28 5.26 9.18 -2.00
CA ILE A 28 4.89 10.03 -0.85
C ILE A 28 3.72 9.47 -0.02
N PHE A 29 2.91 8.58 -0.60
CA PHE A 29 1.82 7.89 0.09
C PHE A 29 2.24 6.57 0.72
N VAL A 30 3.43 6.08 0.38
CA VAL A 30 3.97 4.81 0.86
C VAL A 30 4.74 5.05 2.16
N CYS A 31 4.46 4.24 3.18
CA CYS A 31 5.17 4.33 4.45
C CYS A 31 6.62 3.86 4.28
N PRO A 32 7.63 4.64 4.69
CA PRO A 32 9.03 4.21 4.63
C PRO A 32 9.33 2.94 5.46
N ILE A 33 8.52 2.63 6.47
CA ILE A 33 8.71 1.47 7.35
C ILE A 33 8.02 0.23 6.80
N THR A 34 6.72 0.32 6.51
CA THR A 34 5.93 -0.86 6.06
C THR A 34 6.09 -1.13 4.58
N GLN A 35 6.53 -0.14 3.79
CA GLN A 35 6.57 -0.20 2.33
C GLN A 35 5.17 -0.41 1.71
N GLU A 36 4.12 0.00 2.44
CA GLU A 36 2.72 -0.09 2.02
C GLU A 36 2.07 1.29 2.02
N LEU A 37 0.95 1.41 1.29
CA LEU A 37 0.13 2.63 1.29
C LEU A 37 -0.35 2.96 2.71
N MET A 38 -0.10 4.19 3.16
CA MET A 38 -0.49 4.61 4.51
C MET A 38 -2.01 4.69 4.65
N GLN A 39 -2.54 4.13 5.75
CA GLN A 39 -3.94 4.22 6.13
C GLN A 39 -4.13 5.28 7.23
N ASP A 40 -3.18 5.35 8.16
CA ASP A 40 -3.14 6.32 9.26
C ASP A 40 -1.81 7.10 9.26
N PRO A 41 -1.64 8.04 8.32
CA PRO A 41 -0.41 8.81 8.22
C PRO A 41 -0.22 9.73 9.42
N VAL A 42 0.93 9.61 10.08
CA VAL A 42 1.42 10.48 11.15
C VAL A 42 2.78 11.05 10.81
N MET A 43 3.00 12.32 11.15
CA MET A 43 4.27 12.99 10.99
C MET A 43 5.09 12.89 12.27
N ALA A 44 6.36 12.49 12.16
CA ALA A 44 7.32 12.55 13.26
C ALA A 44 8.08 13.89 13.27
N THR A 45 8.87 14.12 14.32
CA THR A 45 9.65 15.37 14.52
C THR A 45 10.74 15.60 13.47
N ASP A 46 11.11 14.58 12.69
CA ASP A 46 11.99 14.69 11.53
C ASP A 46 11.29 15.23 10.27
N GLY A 47 9.99 15.49 10.33
CA GLY A 47 9.17 15.97 9.22
C GLY A 47 8.73 14.87 8.24
N HIS A 48 9.09 13.62 8.48
CA HIS A 48 8.63 12.50 7.65
C HIS A 48 7.29 11.96 8.12
N THR A 49 6.52 11.42 7.18
CA THR A 49 5.23 10.79 7.45
C THR A 49 5.35 9.27 7.37
N TYR A 50 4.74 8.59 8.33
CA TYR A 50 4.77 7.14 8.49
C TYR A 50 3.36 6.63 8.79
N GLU A 51 3.17 5.32 8.60
CA GLU A 51 2.00 4.61 9.12
C GLU A 51 2.09 4.55 10.66
N ARG A 52 1.02 4.95 11.35
CA ARG A 52 0.99 5.13 12.81
C ARG A 52 1.54 3.94 13.58
N HIS A 53 0.96 2.77 13.36
CA HIS A 53 1.30 1.59 14.14
C HIS A 53 2.78 1.17 13.95
N ALA A 54 3.34 1.46 12.78
CA ALA A 54 4.70 1.09 12.43
C ALA A 54 5.72 2.00 13.13
N VAL A 55 5.50 3.32 13.13
CA VAL A 55 6.39 4.26 13.79
C VAL A 55 6.25 4.22 15.32
N GLU A 56 5.07 3.94 15.85
CA GLU A 56 4.87 3.72 17.29
C GLU A 56 5.70 2.51 17.78
N ARG A 57 5.70 1.40 17.02
CA ARG A 57 6.53 0.24 17.33
C ARG A 57 8.02 0.55 17.24
N TRP A 58 8.43 1.37 16.28
CA TRP A 58 9.82 1.80 16.16
C TRP A 58 10.25 2.62 17.38
N PHE A 59 9.46 3.62 17.76
CA PHE A 59 9.73 4.49 18.92
C PHE A 59 9.65 3.78 20.28
N ALA A 60 9.01 2.62 20.36
CA ALA A 60 9.05 1.78 21.55
C ALA A 60 10.46 1.23 21.88
N THR A 61 11.38 1.20 20.90
CA THR A 61 12.73 0.64 21.09
C THR A 61 13.87 1.55 20.64
N ARG A 62 13.59 2.59 19.84
CA ARG A 62 14.61 3.43 19.21
C ARG A 62 14.14 4.88 19.16
N LEU A 63 15.05 5.82 19.42
CA LEU A 63 14.78 7.26 19.26
C LEU A 63 15.57 7.83 18.07
N THR A 64 15.29 7.28 16.88
CA THR A 64 15.94 7.66 15.62
C THR A 64 14.90 7.75 14.51
N SER A 65 15.14 8.55 13.48
CA SER A 65 14.33 8.59 12.27
C SER A 65 14.30 7.21 11.62
N PRO A 66 13.12 6.61 11.40
CA PRO A 66 13.01 5.36 10.65
C PRO A 66 13.51 5.48 9.20
N LYS A 67 13.41 6.67 8.59
CA LYS A 67 13.80 6.89 7.19
C LYS A 67 15.30 7.15 7.02
N THR A 68 15.91 7.93 7.91
CA THR A 68 17.31 8.38 7.73
C THR A 68 18.29 7.76 8.72
N GLY A 69 17.79 7.15 9.80
CA GLY A 69 18.61 6.65 10.90
C GLY A 69 19.19 7.74 11.82
N ALA A 70 18.92 9.02 11.55
CA ALA A 70 19.40 10.12 12.39
C ALA A 70 18.74 10.09 13.79
N ALA A 71 19.47 10.51 14.83
CA ALA A 71 18.91 10.65 16.17
C ALA A 71 17.79 11.69 16.20
N LEU A 72 16.76 11.45 17.01
CA LEU A 72 15.66 12.40 17.24
C LEU A 72 15.74 12.93 18.67
N ASP A 73 15.42 14.21 18.85
CA ASP A 73 15.32 14.81 20.18
C ASP A 73 14.07 14.33 20.92
N LEU A 74 13.01 13.98 20.17
CA LEU A 74 11.71 13.65 20.74
C LEU A 74 10.87 12.74 19.83
N ALA A 75 10.18 11.77 20.45
CA ALA A 75 9.24 10.84 19.81
C ALA A 75 7.80 11.41 19.76
N LEU A 76 7.61 12.62 19.22
CA LEU A 76 6.26 13.14 18.98
C LEU A 76 5.72 12.66 17.64
N LEU A 77 4.45 12.28 17.64
CA LEU A 77 3.69 11.90 16.44
C LEU A 77 2.48 12.81 16.31
N LEU A 78 2.38 13.51 15.19
CA LEU A 78 1.27 14.40 14.86
C LEU A 78 0.43 13.77 13.75
N PRO A 79 -0.90 13.65 13.89
CA PRO A 79 -1.75 13.19 12.79
C PRO A 79 -1.58 14.05 11.54
N ASN A 80 -1.35 13.42 10.38
CA ASN A 80 -1.24 14.12 9.10
C ASN A 80 -2.55 13.99 8.31
N HIS A 81 -3.55 14.78 8.69
CA HIS A 81 -4.89 14.76 8.07
C HIS A 81 -4.84 15.13 6.58
N ALA A 82 -3.99 16.09 6.19
CA ALA A 82 -3.84 16.48 4.80
C ALA A 82 -3.29 15.33 3.93
N MET A 83 -2.32 14.57 4.43
CA MET A 83 -1.83 13.38 3.74
C MET A 83 -2.91 12.30 3.66
N ARG A 84 -3.65 12.08 4.75
CA ARG A 84 -4.75 11.11 4.75
C ARG A 84 -5.79 11.43 3.67
N HIS A 85 -6.20 12.68 3.57
CA HIS A 85 -7.18 13.10 2.56
C HIS A 85 -6.66 12.87 1.13
N GLN A 86 -5.40 13.26 0.85
CA GLN A 86 -4.79 13.02 -0.46
C GLN A 86 -4.72 11.53 -0.82
N ILE A 87 -4.40 10.67 0.15
CA ILE A 87 -4.38 9.22 -0.07
C ILE A 87 -5.78 8.69 -0.37
N ILE A 88 -6.80 9.16 0.36
CA ILE A 88 -8.20 8.76 0.12
C ILE A 88 -8.64 9.18 -1.27
N GLU A 89 -8.43 10.44 -1.66
CA GLU A 89 -8.77 10.94 -2.99
C GLU A 89 -8.06 10.15 -4.09
N TRP A 90 -6.77 9.85 -3.89
CA TRP A 90 -6.02 9.02 -4.83
C TRP A 90 -6.60 7.62 -4.95
N ARG A 91 -6.94 6.98 -3.83
CA ARG A 91 -7.53 5.62 -3.83
C ARG A 91 -8.84 5.56 -4.60
N GLU A 92 -9.72 6.53 -4.35
CA GLU A 92 -11.02 6.64 -5.00
C GLU A 92 -10.88 6.85 -6.50
N ALA A 93 -9.96 7.72 -6.93
CA ALA A 93 -9.71 7.99 -8.34
C ALA A 93 -9.12 6.79 -9.11
N HIS A 94 -8.47 5.86 -8.42
CA HIS A 94 -7.69 4.78 -9.03
C HIS A 94 -8.21 3.36 -8.74
N GLY A 95 -9.39 3.24 -8.12
CA GLY A 95 -10.02 1.95 -7.84
C GLY A 95 -9.34 1.12 -6.75
N TRP A 96 -8.51 1.74 -5.90
CA TRP A 96 -7.89 1.12 -4.74
C TRP A 96 -8.92 1.00 -3.60
N LYS A 97 -9.69 -0.08 -3.63
CA LYS A 97 -10.66 -0.41 -2.57
C LYS A 97 -9.98 -0.89 -1.30
#